data_AF-A0A926NJF1-F1
#
_entry.id   AF-A0A926NJF1-F1
#
_cell.length_a   1.000
_cell.length_b   1.000
_cell.length_c   1.000
_cell.angle_alpha   90.00
_cell.angle_beta   90.00
_cell.angle_gamma   90.00
#
_symmetry.space_group_name_H-M   'P 1'
#
loop_
_entity.id
_entity.type
_entity.pdbx_description
1 polymer ?
#
loop_
_entity_poly.entity_id
_entity_poly.type
_entity_poly.pdbx_seq_one_letter_code
_entity_poly.pdbx_strand_id
1 'polypeptide(L)'
;MSKLMVKITSLSSAEYEDLQSYCQRISKKNNSNLYKLEKYLGKSLMVDEDLMMIRDIILTVSADINRLPDLIIADGETNEGL
;
A
#
# COMPACT_ATOMS: atom_id res chain seq x y z
N MET A 1 -17.94 -9.95 10.57
CA MET A 1 -17.08 -9.61 9.42
C MET A 1 -16.16 -10.78 9.13
N SER A 2 -16.28 -11.38 7.95
CA SER A 2 -15.27 -12.32 7.44
C SER A 2 -13.96 -11.57 7.22
N LYS A 3 -12.87 -11.98 7.86
CA LYS A 3 -11.56 -11.37 7.60
C LYS A 3 -11.10 -11.77 6.20
N LEU A 4 -10.98 -10.81 5.29
CA LEU A 4 -10.40 -11.02 3.97
C LEU A 4 -8.91 -11.36 4.13
N MET A 5 -8.50 -12.47 3.51
CA MET A 5 -7.14 -12.98 3.55
C MET A 5 -6.47 -12.75 2.21
N VAL A 6 -5.19 -12.37 2.25
CA VAL A 6 -4.33 -12.26 1.08
C VAL A 6 -3.38 -13.45 1.09
N LYS A 7 -3.37 -14.19 -0.02
CA LYS A 7 -2.38 -15.26 -0.26
C LYS A 7 -1.09 -14.64 -0.80
N ILE A 8 -0.01 -14.85 -0.07
CA ILE A 8 1.34 -14.41 -0.43
C ILE A 8 2.09 -15.63 -0.95
N THR A 9 2.39 -15.64 -2.25
CA THR A 9 3.12 -16.75 -2.89
C THR A 9 4.60 -16.43 -3.01
N SER A 10 5.45 -17.33 -2.52
CA SER A 10 6.88 -17.41 -2.83
C SER A 10 7.14 -18.64 -3.70
N LEU A 11 8.37 -18.78 -4.23
CA LEU A 11 8.77 -19.92 -5.06
C LEU A 11 8.60 -21.29 -4.35
N SER A 12 8.58 -21.32 -3.02
CA SER A 12 8.53 -22.55 -2.22
C SER A 12 7.48 -22.56 -1.10
N SER A 13 6.76 -21.46 -0.86
CA SER A 13 5.77 -21.36 0.21
C SER A 13 4.56 -20.50 -0.18
N ALA A 14 3.44 -20.77 0.46
CA ALA A 14 2.29 -19.88 0.47
C ALA A 14 1.98 -19.50 1.91
N GLU A 15 1.98 -18.20 2.18
CA GLU A 15 1.58 -17.62 3.46
C GLU A 15 0.25 -16.89 3.28
N TYR A 16 -0.50 -16.75 4.37
CA TYR A 16 -1.74 -16.00 4.39
C TYR A 16 -1.61 -14.90 5.42
N GLU A 17 -1.93 -13.68 5.01
CA GLU A 17 -1.94 -12.49 5.85
C GLU A 17 -3.32 -11.85 5.75
N ASP A 18 -3.81 -11.23 6.83
CA ASP A 18 -5.03 -10.45 6.72
C ASP A 18 -4.82 -9.24 5.79
N LEU A 19 -5.87 -8.88 5.05
CA LEU A 19 -5.80 -7.82 4.04
C LEU A 19 -5.31 -6.48 4.63
N GLN A 20 -5.76 -6.15 5.84
CA GLN A 20 -5.36 -4.91 6.53
C GLN A 20 -3.85 -4.87 6.76
N SER A 21 -3.29 -5.92 7.37
CA SER A 21 -1.85 -6.04 7.62
C SER A 21 -1.04 -6.03 6.33
N TYR A 22 -1.52 -6.74 5.31
CA TYR A 22 -0.89 -6.79 4.00
C TYR A 22 -0.77 -5.39 3.36
N CYS A 23 -1.88 -4.66 3.32
CA CYS A 23 -1.92 -3.28 2.81
C CYS A 23 -0.98 -2.35 3.58
N GLN A 24 -1.02 -2.40 4.91
CA GLN A 24 -0.13 -1.60 5.76
C GLN A 24 1.35 -1.93 5.52
N ARG A 25 1.69 -3.21 5.34
CA ARG A 25 3.05 -3.66 5.09
C ARG A 25 3.58 -3.14 3.76
N ILE A 26 2.77 -3.18 2.69
CA ILE A 26 3.16 -2.64 1.38
C ILE A 26 3.29 -1.13 1.41
N SER A 27 2.33 -0.43 2.03
CA SER A 27 2.39 1.03 2.18
C SER A 27 3.65 1.48 2.92
N LYS A 28 4.01 0.81 4.03
CA LYS A 28 5.27 1.05 4.76
C LYS A 28 6.51 0.77 3.89
N LYS A 29 6.48 -0.26 3.04
CA LYS A 29 7.59 -0.59 2.13
C LYS A 29 7.83 0.54 1.13
N ASN A 30 6.78 1.15 0.59
CA ASN A 30 6.88 2.30 -0.30
C ASN A 30 7.52 3.51 0.39
N ASN A 31 7.08 3.83 1.62
CA ASN A 31 7.69 4.92 2.40
C ASN A 31 9.18 4.66 2.68
N SER A 32 9.56 3.41 2.97
CA SER A 32 10.98 3.03 3.13
C SER A 32 11.77 3.19 1.83
N ASN A 33 11.15 2.91 0.67
CA ASN A 33 11.79 3.09 -0.63
C ASN A 33 12.00 4.58 -0.97
N LEU A 34 11.08 5.47 -0.61
CA LEU A 34 11.28 6.92 -0.76
C LEU A 34 12.53 7.39 0.01
N TYR A 35 12.69 6.95 1.26
CA TYR A 35 13.88 7.25 2.05
C TYR A 35 15.17 6.70 1.43
N LYS A 36 15.13 5.46 0.91
CA LYS A 36 16.27 4.87 0.19
C LYS A 36 16.61 5.63 -1.09
N LEU A 37 15.59 6.14 -1.79
CA LEU A 37 15.76 6.91 -3.01
C LEU A 37 16.45 8.25 -2.72
N GLU A 38 16.01 8.98 -1.70
CA GLU A 38 16.70 10.21 -1.24
C GLU A 38 18.16 9.93 -0.89
N LYS A 39 18.41 8.84 -0.14
CA LYS A 39 19.77 8.43 0.23
C LYS A 39 20.63 8.09 -1.00
N TYR A 40 20.06 7.41 -1.99
CA TYR A 40 20.77 7.02 -3.22
C TYR A 40 21.10 8.23 -4.09
N LEU A 41 20.16 9.16 -4.24
CA LEU A 41 20.35 10.38 -5.02
C LEU A 41 21.24 11.41 -4.33
N GLY A 42 21.43 11.31 -3.01
CA GLY A 42 22.17 12.28 -2.22
C GLY A 42 21.49 13.65 -2.13
N LYS A 43 20.19 13.72 -2.45
CA LYS A 43 19.38 14.94 -2.41
C LYS A 43 17.94 14.59 -2.01
N SER A 44 17.23 15.57 -1.43
CA SER A 44 15.82 15.38 -1.11
C SER A 44 14.99 15.25 -2.39
N LEU A 45 13.88 14.50 -2.33
CA LEU A 45 12.91 14.44 -3.43
C LEU A 45 12.16 15.77 -3.62
N MET A 46 12.31 16.73 -2.69
CA MET A 46 11.66 18.05 -2.74
C MET A 46 12.42 19.08 -3.59
N VAL A 47 13.56 18.71 -4.17
CA VAL A 47 14.50 19.66 -4.81
C VAL A 47 14.20 19.96 -6.27
N ASP A 48 13.46 19.10 -6.96
CA ASP A 48 13.02 19.31 -8.34
C ASP A 48 11.60 18.78 -8.56
N GLU A 49 10.93 19.34 -9.56
CA GLU A 49 9.51 19.10 -9.83
C GLU A 49 9.23 17.63 -10.19
N ASP A 50 10.11 17.00 -10.97
CA ASP A 50 9.96 15.62 -11.37
C ASP A 50 10.09 14.67 -10.17
N LEU A 51 11.07 14.91 -9.29
CA LEU A 51 11.22 14.12 -8.06
C LEU A 51 10.07 14.32 -7.07
N MET A 52 9.53 15.54 -6.97
CA MET A 52 8.33 15.81 -6.18
C MET A 52 7.14 15.03 -6.73
N MET A 53 6.95 15.05 -8.05
CA MET A 53 5.87 14.31 -8.69
C MET A 53 5.99 12.79 -8.46
N ILE A 54 7.20 12.23 -8.59
CA ILE A 54 7.47 10.82 -8.28
C ILE A 54 7.12 10.50 -6.83
N ARG A 55 7.55 11.35 -5.89
CA ARG A 55 7.24 11.21 -4.46
C ARG A 55 5.74 11.22 -4.23
N ASP A 56 5.03 12.19 -4.79
CA ASP A 56 3.61 12.40 -4.56
C ASP A 56 2.77 11.26 -5.14
N ILE A 57 3.14 10.74 -6.31
CA ILE A 57 2.52 9.53 -6.89
C ILE A 57 2.68 8.35 -5.93
N ILE A 58 3.90 8.10 -5.43
CA ILE A 58 4.16 6.98 -4.52
C ILE A 58 3.38 7.13 -3.21
N LEU A 59 3.31 8.34 -2.64
CA LEU A 59 2.55 8.61 -1.42
C LEU A 59 1.04 8.45 -1.64
N THR A 60 0.52 8.91 -2.77
CA THR A 60 -0.89 8.77 -3.15
C THR A 60 -1.28 7.29 -3.26
N VAL A 61 -0.51 6.52 -4.03
CA VAL A 61 -0.72 5.06 -4.15
C VAL A 61 -0.61 4.37 -2.79
N SER A 62 0.30 4.81 -1.93
CA SER A 62 0.46 4.23 -0.58
C SER A 62 -0.73 4.54 0.34
N ALA A 63 -1.39 5.69 0.15
CA ALA A 63 -2.62 6.04 0.85
C ALA A 63 -3.81 5.22 0.31
N ASP A 64 -3.92 5.07 -1.01
CA ASP A 64 -4.97 4.27 -1.63
C ASP A 64 -4.88 2.80 -1.20
N ILE A 65 -3.68 2.22 -1.18
CA ILE A 65 -3.44 0.86 -0.68
C ILE A 65 -3.92 0.70 0.76
N ASN A 66 -3.66 1.68 1.64
CA ASN A 66 -4.11 1.62 3.04
C ASN A 66 -5.63 1.70 3.18
N ARG A 67 -6.33 2.30 2.21
CA ARG A 67 -7.79 2.44 2.19
C ARG A 67 -8.48 1.26 1.52
N LEU A 68 -7.78 0.45 0.73
CA LEU A 68 -8.36 -0.73 0.07
C LEU A 68 -9.19 -1.62 1.00
N PRO A 69 -8.78 -1.93 2.24
CA PRO A 69 -9.58 -2.76 3.14
C PRO A 69 -10.97 -2.15 3.44
N ASP A 70 -11.07 -0.82 3.48
CA ASP A 70 -12.33 -0.09 3.72
C ASP A 70 -13.20 0.03 2.46
N LEU A 71 -12.62 -0.18 1.28
CA LEU A 71 -13.29 -0.07 -0.02
C LEU A 71 -13.85 -1.40 -0.52
N ILE A 72 -13.42 -2.52 0.07
CA ILE A 72 -13.86 -3.85 -0.35
C ILE A 72 -15.14 -4.23 0.40
N ILE A 73 -16.24 -4.26 -0.34
CA ILE A 73 -17.51 -4.82 0.10
C ILE A 73 -17.44 -6.32 -0.18
N ALA A 74 -17.50 -7.14 0.87
CA ALA A 74 -17.54 -8.60 0.72
C ALA A 74 -18.96 -9.05 0.33
N ASP A 75 -19.07 -10.05 -0.55
CA ASP A 75 -20.36 -10.66 -0.90
C ASP A 75 -21.13 -11.06 0.37
N GLY A 76 -22.30 -10.47 0.59
CA GLY A 76 -23.13 -10.65 1.78
C GLY A 76 -23.27 -9.41 2.68
N GLU A 77 -22.51 -8.35 2.43
CA GLU A 77 -22.82 -7.02 2.95
C GLU A 77 -23.89 -6.39 2.04
N THR A 78 -25.16 -6.62 2.37
CA THR A 78 -26.25 -5.86 1.77
C THR A 78 -26.00 -4.38 2.02
N ASN A 79 -26.07 -3.58 0.95
CA ASN A 79 -26.20 -2.12 1.00
C ASN A 79 -27.54 -1.75 1.67
N GLU A 80 -27.77 -2.13 2.92
CA GLU A 80 -28.89 -1.65 3.75
C GLU A 80 -28.51 -0.29 4.33
N GLY A 81 -28.46 0.73 3.49
CA GLY A 81 -28.20 2.08 3.98
C GLY A 81 -27.70 3.10 2.96
N LEU A 82 -28.42 3.27 1.85
CA LEU A 82 -28.51 4.55 1.14
C LEU A 82 -29.97 4.81 0.77
#